data_AF-A0A0G1KAR7-F1
#
_entry.id   AF-A0A0G1KAR7-F1
#
_cell.length_a   1.000
_cell.length_b   1.000
_cell.length_c   1.000
_cell.angle_alpha   90.00
_cell.angle_beta   90.00
_cell.angle_gamma   90.00
#
_symmetry.space_group_name_H-M   'P 1'
#
loop_
_entity.id
_entity.type
_entity.pdbx_description
1 polymer ?
#
loop_
_entity_poly.entity_id
_entity_poly.type
_entity_poly.pdbx_seq_one_letter_code
_entity_poly.pdbx_strand_id
1 'polypeptide(L)'
;MKPILTILKTVTPLLILAIFLAMPLIAFAQGLVPTDLRQTGDIVAVIRAIIRFILLAAFILAFIFLLIGGIRWITAGGDEKGVAGARGMITSALIGLVIVLVAYAIIRLVEVFFGVTIISGTTTPIPGIQPGQDIEQNPIDRL
;
A
#
# COMPACT_ATOMS: atom_id res chain seq x y z
N MET A 1 22.06 -5.57 -33.94
CA MET A 1 21.83 -4.34 -33.13
C MET A 1 20.48 -3.66 -33.40
N LYS A 2 19.88 -3.77 -34.59
CA LYS A 2 18.55 -3.20 -34.93
C LYS A 2 17.32 -3.68 -34.09
N PRO A 3 17.24 -4.91 -33.53
CA PRO A 3 16.01 -5.35 -32.85
C PRO A 3 15.77 -4.68 -31.48
N ILE A 4 16.83 -4.36 -30.73
CA ILE A 4 16.72 -3.70 -29.42
C ILE A 4 16.10 -2.29 -29.55
N LEU A 5 16.45 -1.57 -30.63
CA LEU A 5 15.94 -0.22 -30.86
C LEU A 5 14.47 -0.20 -31.30
N THR A 6 13.99 -1.28 -31.94
CA THR A 6 12.58 -1.46 -32.29
C THR A 6 11.74 -1.79 -31.07
N ILE A 7 12.20 -2.72 -30.21
CA ILE A 7 11.50 -3.08 -28.97
C ILE A 7 11.38 -1.87 -28.06
N LEU A 8 12.44 -1.08 -27.90
CA LEU A 8 12.41 0.11 -27.05
C LEU A 8 11.32 1.09 -27.49
N LYS A 9 11.22 1.41 -28.78
CA LYS A 9 10.21 2.35 -29.31
C LYS A 9 8.78 1.83 -29.24
N THR A 10 8.58 0.51 -29.26
CA THR A 10 7.26 -0.13 -29.12
C THR A 10 6.82 -0.26 -27.67
N VAL A 11 7.76 -0.43 -26.73
CA VAL A 11 7.46 -0.60 -25.31
C VAL A 11 7.23 0.74 -24.60
N THR A 12 7.88 1.83 -25.04
CA THR A 12 7.69 3.18 -24.45
C THR A 12 6.23 3.64 -24.36
N PRO A 13 5.40 3.57 -25.42
CA PRO A 13 4.00 3.99 -25.32
C PRO A 13 3.16 3.08 -24.40
N LEU A 14 3.51 1.80 -24.30
CA LEU A 14 2.82 0.83 -23.42
C LEU A 14 3.11 1.12 -21.94
N LEU A 15 4.33 1.56 -21.63
CA LEU A 15 4.73 1.99 -20.29
C LEU A 15 3.99 3.28 -19.89
N ILE A 16 3.87 4.25 -20.80
CA ILE A 16 3.12 5.49 -20.58
C ILE A 16 1.63 5.20 -20.37
N LEU A 17 1.05 4.29 -21.16
CA LEU A 17 -0.35 3.89 -21.01
C LEU A 17 -0.60 3.18 -19.68
N ALA A 18 0.31 2.31 -19.24
CA ALA A 18 0.22 1.67 -17.94
C ALA A 18 0.27 2.69 -16.78
N ILE A 19 1.14 3.70 -16.89
CA ILE A 19 1.22 4.81 -15.92
C ILE A 19 -0.07 5.63 -15.95
N PHE A 20 -0.60 5.95 -17.13
CA PHE A 20 -1.83 6.75 -17.29
C PHE A 20 -3.07 6.01 -16.79
N LEU A 21 -3.16 4.69 -17.00
CA LEU A 21 -4.23 3.84 -16.48
C LEU A 21 -4.15 3.68 -14.96
N ALA A 22 -2.95 3.75 -14.38
CA ALA A 22 -2.73 3.72 -12.95
C ALA A 22 -2.97 5.09 -12.27
N MET A 23 -2.96 6.21 -13.00
CA MET A 23 -3.16 7.57 -12.44
C MET A 23 -4.47 7.76 -11.66
N PRO A 24 -5.64 7.31 -12.16
CA PRO A 24 -6.87 7.39 -11.38
C PRO A 24 -6.76 6.67 -10.04
N LEU A 25 -6.04 5.54 -9.99
CA LEU A 25 -5.82 4.77 -8.78
C LEU A 25 -4.95 5.51 -7.75
N ILE A 26 -4.01 6.33 -8.23
CA ILE A 26 -3.17 7.20 -7.38
C ILE A 26 -3.99 8.37 -6.83
N ALA A 27 -4.90 8.95 -7.63
CA ALA A 27 -5.79 10.04 -7.18
C ALA A 27 -6.73 9.59 -6.05
N PHE A 28 -7.30 8.39 -6.14
CA PHE A 28 -8.09 7.81 -5.04
C PHE A 28 -7.24 7.40 -3.82
N ALA A 29 -5.92 7.25 -3.96
CA ALA A 29 -5.01 7.00 -2.83
C ALA A 29 -4.67 8.27 -2.02
N GLN A 30 -4.93 9.47 -2.55
CA GLN A 30 -4.61 10.74 -1.89
C GLN A 30 -5.45 10.97 -0.62
N GLY A 31 -6.61 10.31 -0.48
CA GLY A 31 -7.42 10.34 0.74
C GLY A 31 -6.81 9.61 1.94
N LEU A 32 -5.73 8.83 1.73
CA LEU A 32 -4.98 8.14 2.78
C LEU A 32 -3.61 8.79 3.05
N VAL A 33 -3.26 9.86 2.33
CA VAL A 33 -1.98 10.57 2.42
C VAL A 33 -2.26 11.98 2.98
N PRO A 34 -1.92 12.26 4.25
CA PRO A 34 -2.02 13.61 4.80
C PRO A 34 -1.18 14.59 3.97
N THR A 35 -1.79 15.70 3.55
CA THR A 35 -1.26 16.68 2.59
C THR A 35 -0.29 17.70 3.19
N ASP A 36 0.49 17.34 4.21
CA ASP A 36 1.51 18.22 4.79
C ASP A 36 2.79 18.22 3.94
N LEU A 37 2.63 18.68 2.69
CA LEU A 37 3.68 18.86 1.69
C LEU A 37 4.22 20.29 1.72
N ARG A 38 4.86 20.69 2.82
CA ARG A 38 5.68 21.91 2.83
C ARG A 38 7.10 21.62 3.26
N GLN A 39 7.81 20.87 2.42
CA GLN A 39 9.11 21.25 1.84
C GLN A 39 9.74 20.05 1.13
N THR A 40 9.85 20.18 -0.19
CA THR A 40 10.90 19.63 -1.05
C THR A 40 11.32 18.17 -0.86
N GLY A 41 10.92 17.29 -1.79
CA GLY A 41 11.72 16.11 -2.12
C GLY A 41 11.78 15.01 -1.06
N ASP A 42 10.71 14.81 -0.29
CA ASP A 42 10.68 13.75 0.71
C ASP A 42 10.47 12.39 0.04
N ILE A 43 11.57 11.81 -0.45
CA ILE A 43 11.66 10.44 -0.98
C ILE A 43 10.95 9.45 -0.03
N VAL A 44 10.95 9.74 1.27
CA VAL A 44 10.26 8.95 2.30
C VAL A 44 8.74 8.93 2.09
N ALA A 45 8.11 10.05 1.70
CA ALA A 45 6.68 10.12 1.43
C ALA A 45 6.29 9.31 0.18
N VAL A 46 7.10 9.39 -0.87
CA VAL A 46 6.90 8.61 -2.11
C VAL A 46 7.08 7.12 -1.84
N ILE A 47 8.14 6.74 -1.14
CA ILE A 47 8.40 5.35 -0.73
C ILE A 47 7.25 4.81 0.13
N ARG A 48 6.76 5.60 1.10
CA ARG A 48 5.61 5.22 1.93
C ARG A 48 4.37 4.93 1.10
N ALA A 49 4.04 5.80 0.15
CA ALA A 49 2.89 5.61 -0.73
C ALA A 49 3.03 4.32 -1.54
N ILE A 50 4.22 4.06 -2.10
CA ILE A 50 4.52 2.84 -2.86
C ILE A 50 4.39 1.59 -1.97
N ILE A 51 4.95 1.59 -0.77
CA ILE A 51 4.88 0.46 0.17
C ILE A 51 3.42 0.15 0.52
N ARG A 52 2.62 1.17 0.87
CA ARG A 52 1.19 0.99 1.17
C ARG A 52 0.43 0.42 -0.03
N PHE A 53 0.70 0.94 -1.21
CA PHE A 53 0.07 0.48 -2.45
C PHE A 53 0.41 -0.98 -2.75
N ILE A 54 1.69 -1.37 -2.64
CA ILE A 54 2.14 -2.74 -2.87
C ILE A 54 1.55 -3.69 -1.82
N LEU A 55 1.53 -3.31 -0.53
CA LEU A 55 0.94 -4.14 0.52
C LEU A 55 -0.54 -4.40 0.28
N LEU A 56 -1.29 -3.35 -0.11
CA LEU A 56 -2.72 -3.48 -0.43
C LEU A 56 -2.93 -4.35 -1.67
N ALA A 57 -2.16 -4.11 -2.75
CA ALA A 57 -2.26 -4.89 -3.98
C ALA A 57 -1.90 -6.36 -3.75
N ALA A 58 -0.84 -6.64 -2.99
CA ALA A 58 -0.42 -7.99 -2.63
C ALA A 58 -1.47 -8.72 -1.79
N PHE A 59 -2.10 -8.03 -0.83
CA PHE A 59 -3.18 -8.60 -0.03
C PHE A 59 -4.38 -9.00 -0.91
N ILE A 60 -4.81 -8.12 -1.81
CA ILE A 60 -5.93 -8.39 -2.73
C ILE A 60 -5.59 -9.55 -3.66
N LEU A 61 -4.39 -9.58 -4.23
CA LEU A 61 -3.96 -10.68 -5.09
C LEU A 61 -3.96 -12.02 -4.34
N ALA A 62 -3.35 -12.07 -3.15
CA ALA A 62 -3.32 -13.27 -2.32
C ALA A 62 -4.74 -13.76 -1.99
N PHE A 63 -5.65 -12.83 -1.68
CA PHE A 63 -7.05 -13.15 -1.41
C PHE A 63 -7.79 -13.72 -2.63
N ILE A 64 -7.54 -13.17 -3.83
CA ILE A 64 -8.12 -13.72 -5.07
C ILE A 64 -7.60 -15.14 -5.35
N PHE A 65 -6.30 -15.38 -5.18
CA PHE A 65 -5.74 -16.74 -5.33
C PHE A 65 -6.31 -17.72 -4.31
N LEU A 66 -6.56 -17.25 -3.08
CA LEU A 66 -7.23 -18.04 -2.05
C LEU A 66 -8.66 -18.41 -2.47
N LEU A 67 -9.43 -17.47 -3.00
CA LEU A 67 -10.80 -17.71 -3.50
C LEU A 67 -10.81 -18.74 -4.63
N ILE A 68 -9.92 -18.60 -5.62
CA ILE A 68 -9.83 -19.54 -6.74
C ILE A 68 -9.43 -20.93 -6.24
N GLY A 69 -8.47 -21.02 -5.32
CA GLY A 69 -8.08 -22.28 -4.68
C GLY A 69 -9.23 -22.93 -3.92
N GLY A 70 -10.01 -22.14 -3.19
CA GLY A 70 -11.19 -22.58 -2.45
C GLY A 70 -12.31 -23.09 -3.36
N ILE A 71 -12.64 -22.35 -4.41
CA ILE A 71 -13.65 -22.78 -5.40
C ILE A 71 -13.20 -24.08 -6.05
N ARG A 72 -11.93 -24.18 -6.46
CA ARG A 72 -11.38 -25.40 -7.06
C ARG A 72 -11.39 -26.60 -6.11
N TRP A 73 -11.24 -26.37 -4.81
CA TRP A 73 -11.33 -27.42 -3.80
C TRP A 73 -12.76 -27.96 -3.68
N ILE A 74 -13.76 -27.08 -3.71
CA ILE A 74 -15.18 -27.45 -3.65
C ILE A 74 -15.61 -28.16 -4.94
N THR A 75 -15.18 -27.68 -6.11
CA THR A 75 -15.57 -28.25 -7.41
C THR A 75 -14.84 -29.54 -7.77
N ALA A 76 -13.75 -29.90 -7.08
CA ALA A 76 -13.01 -31.13 -7.34
C ALA A 76 -13.81 -32.42 -7.04
N GLY A 77 -14.90 -32.33 -6.27
CA GLY A 77 -15.91 -33.40 -6.17
C GLY A 77 -15.42 -34.76 -5.67
N GLY A 78 -14.22 -34.84 -5.08
CA GLY A 78 -13.60 -36.08 -4.60
C GLY A 78 -12.48 -36.64 -5.48
N ASP A 79 -12.17 -36.03 -6.63
CA ASP A 79 -10.96 -36.38 -7.40
C ASP A 79 -9.71 -35.99 -6.60
N GLU A 80 -8.91 -36.99 -6.23
CA GLU A 80 -7.73 -36.83 -5.37
C GLU A 80 -6.70 -35.89 -6.01
N LYS A 81 -6.57 -35.91 -7.35
CA LYS A 81 -5.66 -35.00 -8.08
C LYS A 81 -6.16 -33.55 -8.03
N GLY A 82 -7.46 -33.34 -8.28
CA GLY A 82 -8.10 -32.03 -8.16
C GLY A 82 -7.98 -31.44 -6.76
N VAL A 83 -8.23 -32.25 -5.73
CA VAL A 83 -8.12 -31.86 -4.31
C VAL A 83 -6.68 -31.55 -3.93
N ALA A 84 -5.70 -32.36 -4.34
CA ALA A 84 -4.28 -32.12 -4.06
C ALA A 84 -3.80 -30.80 -4.69
N GLY A 85 -4.16 -30.55 -5.95
CA GLY A 85 -3.83 -29.30 -6.63
C GLY A 85 -4.48 -28.07 -5.99
N ALA A 86 -5.75 -28.18 -5.58
CA ALA A 86 -6.45 -27.10 -4.90
C ALA A 86 -5.84 -26.79 -3.52
N ARG A 87 -5.49 -27.82 -2.74
CA ARG A 87 -4.79 -27.66 -1.47
C ARG A 87 -3.46 -26.94 -1.63
N GLY A 88 -2.64 -27.34 -2.60
CA GLY A 88 -1.37 -26.67 -2.89
C GLY A 88 -1.55 -25.17 -3.20
N MET A 89 -2.60 -24.82 -3.97
CA MET A 89 -2.95 -23.44 -4.29
C MET A 89 -3.42 -22.64 -3.07
N ILE A 90 -4.24 -23.24 -2.20
CA ILE A 90 -4.69 -22.61 -0.95
C ILE A 90 -3.49 -22.38 -0.02
N THR A 91 -2.61 -23.37 0.12
CA THR A 91 -1.41 -23.25 0.97
C THR A 91 -0.48 -22.15 0.47
N SER A 92 -0.22 -22.06 -0.83
CA SER A 92 0.62 -20.99 -1.38
C SER A 92 -0.02 -19.60 -1.22
N ALA A 93 -1.34 -19.49 -1.41
CA ALA A 93 -2.07 -18.24 -1.15
C ALA A 93 -2.02 -17.82 0.33
N LEU A 94 -2.19 -18.77 1.26
CA LEU A 94 -2.07 -18.52 2.70
C LEU A 94 -0.65 -18.09 3.09
N ILE A 95 0.38 -18.74 2.56
CA ILE A 95 1.78 -18.34 2.80
C ILE A 95 2.00 -16.90 2.34
N GLY A 96 1.53 -16.54 1.13
CA GLY A 96 1.62 -15.18 0.62
C GLY A 96 0.91 -14.17 1.54
N LEU A 97 -0.29 -14.51 2.02
CA LEU A 97 -1.04 -13.67 2.95
C LEU A 97 -0.31 -13.49 4.29
N VAL A 98 0.24 -14.57 4.84
CA VAL A 98 1.03 -14.54 6.09
C VAL A 98 2.26 -13.64 5.93
N ILE A 99 2.97 -13.73 4.80
CA ILE A 99 4.14 -12.87 4.53
C ILE A 99 3.74 -11.39 4.54
N VAL A 100 2.62 -11.03 3.91
CA VAL A 100 2.12 -9.63 3.90
C VAL A 100 1.79 -9.15 5.31
N LEU A 101 1.12 -9.99 6.11
CA LEU A 101 0.78 -9.66 7.51
C LEU A 101 2.03 -9.50 8.37
N VAL A 102 3.01 -10.38 8.23
CA VAL A 102 4.29 -10.32 8.96
C VAL A 102 5.08 -9.08 8.55
N ALA A 103 5.16 -8.76 7.26
CA ALA A 103 5.81 -7.54 6.79
C ALA A 103 5.19 -6.28 7.42
N TYR A 104 3.85 -6.21 7.44
CA TYR A 104 3.15 -5.11 8.10
C TYR A 104 3.43 -5.05 9.60
N ALA A 105 3.39 -6.19 10.29
CA ALA A 105 3.68 -6.29 11.72
C ALA A 105 5.11 -5.83 12.06
N ILE A 106 6.11 -6.23 11.26
CA ILE A 106 7.49 -5.79 11.43
C ILE A 106 7.60 -4.28 11.30
N ILE A 107 6.94 -3.67 10.30
CA ILE A 107 7.04 -2.23 10.12
C ILE A 107 6.40 -1.50 11.32
N ARG A 108 5.24 -1.97 11.80
CA ARG A 108 4.62 -1.45 13.04
C ARG A 108 5.55 -1.58 14.25
N LEU A 109 6.26 -2.69 14.36
CA LEU A 109 7.24 -2.88 15.43
C LEU A 109 8.34 -1.83 15.36
N VAL A 110 8.90 -1.59 14.18
CA VAL A 110 9.92 -0.56 13.96
C VAL A 110 9.38 0.83 14.29
N GLU A 111 8.13 1.15 13.93
CA GLU A 111 7.53 2.44 14.27
C GLU A 111 7.49 2.68 15.78
N VAL A 112 7.09 1.66 16.56
CA VAL A 112 6.97 1.74 18.02
C VAL A 112 8.34 1.83 18.70
N PHE A 113 9.31 1.02 18.27
CA PHE A 113 10.63 0.97 18.90
C PHE A 113 11.49 2.21 18.62
N PHE A 114 11.40 2.75 17.41
CA PHE A 114 12.22 3.89 16.99
C PHE A 114 11.46 5.23 17.08
N GLY A 115 10.16 5.21 17.39
CA GLY A 115 9.33 6.41 17.47
C GLY A 115 9.15 7.11 16.11
N VAL A 116 9.30 6.37 15.01
CA VAL A 116 9.22 6.90 13.64
C VAL A 116 7.91 6.49 13.00
N THR A 117 7.27 7.40 12.27
CA THR A 117 6.01 7.11 11.58
C THR A 117 6.30 6.78 10.13
N ILE A 118 6.20 5.51 9.71
CA ILE A 118 6.57 5.02 8.37
C ILE A 118 5.35 4.75 7.48
N ILE A 119 4.29 4.17 8.04
CA ILE A 119 3.04 3.80 7.36
C ILE A 119 1.82 4.32 8.12
N SER A 120 1.96 4.72 9.38
CA SER A 120 0.84 5.12 10.23
C SER A 120 0.77 6.63 10.35
N GLY A 121 0.53 7.36 9.26
CA GLY A 121 0.53 8.83 9.24
C GLY A 121 -0.55 9.44 10.14
N THR A 122 -0.36 9.38 11.45
CA THR A 122 -1.06 10.20 12.43
C THR A 122 -0.23 11.45 12.57
N THR A 123 -0.68 12.51 11.91
CA THR A 123 -0.38 13.88 12.32
C THR A 123 -0.88 14.00 13.75
N THR A 124 -0.06 13.64 14.74
CA THR A 124 -0.39 13.99 16.13
C THR A 124 -0.44 15.51 16.14
N PRO A 125 -1.63 16.12 16.28
CA PRO A 125 -1.70 17.55 16.47
C PRO A 125 -0.85 17.81 17.70
N ILE A 126 0.15 18.70 17.58
CA ILE A 126 1.01 19.07 18.70
C ILE A 126 0.07 19.46 19.85
N PRO A 127 0.06 18.73 20.98
CA PRO A 127 -0.79 19.07 22.09
C PRO A 127 -0.38 20.46 22.59
N GLY A 128 -1.22 21.47 22.38
CA GLY A 128 -1.04 22.82 22.92
C GLY A 128 -0.86 23.97 21.92
N ILE A 129 -0.83 23.75 20.60
CA ILE A 129 -0.88 24.85 19.61
C ILE A 129 -2.07 24.62 18.68
N GLN A 130 -3.25 24.94 19.16
CA GLN A 130 -4.46 25.01 18.34
C GLN A 130 -4.50 26.42 17.72
N PRO A 131 -4.46 26.57 16.37
CA PRO A 131 -4.51 27.89 15.74
C PRO A 131 -5.75 28.65 16.20
N GLY A 132 -5.57 29.78 16.89
CA GLY A 132 -6.66 30.62 17.40
C GLY A 132 -7.02 30.42 18.88
N GLN A 133 -6.38 29.49 19.61
CA GLN A 133 -6.58 29.38 21.07
C GLN A 133 -5.58 30.21 21.89
N ASP A 134 -4.51 30.68 21.25
CA ASP A 134 -3.54 31.63 21.76
C ASP A 134 -4.13 33.05 21.92
N ILE A 135 -5.10 33.41 21.08
CA ILE A 135 -5.70 34.76 21.03
C ILE A 135 -6.83 34.93 22.08
N GLU A 136 -7.48 33.84 22.49
CA GLU A 136 -8.61 33.92 23.44
C GLU A 136 -8.18 33.90 24.92
N GLN A 137 -7.02 33.30 25.21
CA GLN A 137 -6.44 33.22 26.56
C GLN A 137 -5.45 34.36 26.87
N ASN A 138 -5.05 35.17 25.90
CA ASN A 138 -4.12 36.26 26.12
C ASN A 138 -4.81 37.42 26.89
N PRO A 139 -4.38 37.75 28.12
CA PRO A 139 -4.99 38.83 28.91
C PRO A 139 -4.81 40.22 28.29
N ILE A 140 -3.86 40.36 27.35
CA ILE A 140 -3.50 41.63 26.72
C ILE A 140 -4.58 42.10 25.74
N ASP A 141 -5.37 41.18 25.17
CA ASP A 141 -6.35 41.51 24.12
C ASP A 141 -7.72 41.94 24.69
N ARG A 142 -7.86 42.02 26.02
CA ARG A 142 -9.10 42.41 26.73
C ARG A 142 -9.04 43.78 27.41
N LEU A 143 -8.03 44.60 27.12
CA LEU A 143 -7.83 45.96 27.62
C LEU A 143 -8.06 46.98 26.50
#